data_AF-A0A9X1GGJ5-F1
#
_entry.id   AF-A0A9X1GGJ5-F1
#
_cell.length_a   1.000
_cell.length_b   1.000
_cell.length_c   1.000
_cell.angle_alpha   90.00
_cell.angle_beta   90.00
_cell.angle_gamma   90.00
#
_symmetry.space_group_name_H-M   'P 1'
#
loop_
_entity.id
_entity.type
_entity.pdbx_description
1 polymer ?
#
loop_
_entity_poly.entity_id
_entity_poly.type
_entity_poly.pdbx_seq_one_letter_code
_entity_poly.pdbx_strand_id
1 'polypeptide(L)'
;MMLNFIDRVGEWNPQLFRELKGRFKPFNVLIAVASSFLLQLIVFLFQLREFPDDKYSLRANYCTLKQGYQNQEQQLFHQQEILYQKIANYRQIKLSDNTIIPKLEAEVKQVGTQITNLQNYLSQNICPPDQINWQLWWRDHWEYFFLTFSVIFVFTLLVAGTYSLISDLAKEEQRGTLNFIRLSPQSETTILTGKILGVPSLIYLFVLTAIPLHFWAGHSAKIASSYIVSYYTILAASSIFFYSAALLFGLVSRWFSSFQPWLGSGAILLFLFLTMTLASSYTNINNPLAWFRLFSPWEITAYLFPNLFRVYNGSAMENLQIFYVPIGKSLVSLVGIHLINYGICTYGIWQAMKRCFRNPNATILSKGQSYLFIAFSQFMFVGLAMQDIERSKQDAEMIAVIAFLNLALVLCLIAILSPHRQTVQDWARYRHQNHRNKSLWQDLFSGEKSPALMAIAINLVIATIPLMGWISLLPEDLSTSNFGKLKAILAVALSVSLMMICATIAQLMLLMKNPKRHIFAIGTVAVVMFLPPIIFQFLGIYASKNPTIWLFSTFPWAAIEYSEATTIFMALLAEFTVLALLNFQLTRQVNVLGESATKALLAGRS
;
A
#
# COMPACT_ATOMS: atom_id res chain seq x y z
N MET A 1 41.80 -10.90 -17.17
CA MET A 1 40.36 -11.25 -17.07
C MET A 1 39.55 -10.19 -16.30
N MET A 2 40.04 -9.67 -15.17
CA MET A 2 39.34 -8.65 -14.37
C MET A 2 39.24 -7.26 -15.05
N LEU A 3 40.27 -6.82 -15.79
CA LEU A 3 40.26 -5.57 -16.58
C LEU A 3 39.17 -5.59 -17.66
N ASN A 4 39.10 -6.66 -18.47
CA ASN A 4 38.06 -6.81 -19.50
C ASN A 4 36.63 -6.80 -18.94
N PHE A 5 36.40 -7.23 -17.69
CA PHE A 5 35.08 -7.18 -17.07
C PHE A 5 34.73 -5.76 -16.61
N ILE A 6 35.69 -5.04 -16.05
CA ILE A 6 35.53 -3.64 -15.63
C ILE A 6 35.25 -2.75 -16.84
N ASP A 7 36.01 -2.92 -17.93
CA ASP A 7 35.83 -2.17 -19.17
C ASP A 7 34.45 -2.48 -19.80
N ARG A 8 34.06 -3.75 -19.82
CA ARG A 8 32.75 -4.18 -20.35
C ARG A 8 31.55 -3.66 -19.55
N VAL A 9 31.67 -3.60 -18.22
CA VAL A 9 30.63 -2.99 -17.36
C VAL A 9 30.59 -1.46 -17.55
N GLY A 10 31.76 -0.83 -17.70
CA GLY A 10 31.90 0.59 -18.00
C GLY A 10 31.25 0.98 -19.33
N GLU A 11 31.42 0.17 -20.37
CA GLU A 11 30.78 0.35 -21.67
C GLU A 11 29.26 0.08 -21.64
N TRP A 12 28.81 -0.90 -20.85
CA TRP A 12 27.40 -1.29 -20.80
C TRP A 12 26.51 -0.27 -20.10
N ASN A 13 26.96 0.27 -18.96
CA ASN A 13 26.26 1.35 -18.26
C ASN A 13 27.27 2.27 -17.55
N PRO A 14 27.72 3.35 -18.20
CA PRO A 14 28.71 4.26 -17.63
C PRO A 14 28.22 4.94 -16.35
N GLN A 15 26.91 5.20 -16.25
CA GLN A 15 26.31 5.77 -15.05
C GLN A 15 26.38 4.80 -13.87
N LEU A 16 26.09 3.52 -14.07
CA LEU A 16 26.28 2.49 -13.04
C LEU A 16 27.73 2.43 -12.58
N PHE A 17 28.66 2.38 -13.52
CA PHE A 17 30.10 2.34 -13.21
C PHE A 17 30.54 3.56 -12.39
N ARG A 18 30.05 4.75 -12.74
CA ARG A 18 30.29 5.99 -11.98
C ARG A 18 29.82 5.88 -10.53
N GLU A 19 28.61 5.38 -10.31
CA GLU A 19 28.05 5.22 -8.96
C GLU A 19 28.81 4.16 -8.15
N LEU A 20 29.12 3.00 -8.75
CA LEU A 20 29.89 1.94 -8.09
C LEU A 20 31.28 2.42 -7.71
N LYS A 21 32.01 3.07 -8.63
CA LYS A 21 33.35 3.62 -8.37
C LYS A 21 33.33 4.66 -7.25
N GLY A 22 32.29 5.50 -7.19
CA GLY A 22 32.14 6.51 -6.14
C GLY A 22 31.89 5.91 -4.74
N ARG A 23 31.18 4.78 -4.67
CA ARG A 23 30.68 4.20 -3.42
C ARG A 23 31.52 3.05 -2.88
N PHE A 24 32.07 2.21 -3.74
CA PHE A 24 32.96 1.09 -3.38
C PHE A 24 34.38 1.55 -3.08
N LYS A 25 34.51 2.46 -2.12
CA LYS A 25 35.78 2.74 -1.46
C LYS A 25 36.07 1.62 -0.45
N PRO A 26 37.33 1.18 -0.29
CA PRO A 26 37.67 0.05 0.60
C PRO A 26 37.07 0.18 2.00
N PHE A 27 37.09 1.38 2.56
CA PHE A 27 36.52 1.68 3.87
C PHE A 27 34.99 1.49 3.93
N ASN A 28 34.26 1.93 2.91
CA ASN A 28 32.80 1.79 2.86
C ASN A 28 32.39 0.33 2.69
N VAL A 29 33.13 -0.41 1.86
CA VAL A 29 32.94 -1.85 1.65
C VAL A 29 33.18 -2.60 2.94
N LEU A 30 34.29 -2.30 3.63
CA LEU A 30 34.61 -2.89 4.93
C LEU A 30 33.49 -2.64 5.95
N ILE A 31 32.98 -1.41 6.05
CA ILE A 31 31.88 -1.08 6.97
C ILE A 31 30.61 -1.86 6.63
N ALA A 32 30.23 -1.95 5.35
CA ALA A 32 29.02 -2.65 4.94
C ALA A 32 29.10 -4.17 5.23
N VAL A 33 30.26 -4.77 4.98
CA VAL A 33 30.50 -6.19 5.26
C VAL A 33 30.56 -6.45 6.77
N ALA A 34 31.32 -5.64 7.51
CA ALA A 34 31.47 -5.78 8.95
C ALA A 34 30.15 -5.56 9.70
N SER A 35 29.33 -4.59 9.29
CA SER A 35 28.01 -4.36 9.89
C SER A 35 27.04 -5.50 9.60
N SER A 36 27.09 -6.10 8.41
CA SER A 36 26.30 -7.30 8.09
C SER A 36 26.68 -8.48 8.97
N PHE A 37 27.99 -8.77 9.12
CA PHE A 37 28.45 -9.83 10.01
C PHE A 37 28.14 -9.55 11.48
N LEU A 38 28.28 -8.30 11.92
CA LEU A 38 27.94 -7.90 13.28
C LEU A 38 26.45 -8.15 13.55
N LEU A 39 25.56 -7.80 12.63
CA LEU A 39 24.13 -8.06 12.77
C LEU A 39 23.82 -9.57 12.80
N GLN A 40 24.47 -10.36 11.93
CA GLN A 40 24.36 -11.83 11.95
C GLN A 40 24.79 -12.40 13.30
N LEU A 41 25.90 -11.93 13.85
CA LEU A 41 26.39 -12.33 15.16
C LEU A 41 25.42 -11.91 16.28
N ILE A 42 24.91 -10.68 16.27
CA ILE A 42 23.96 -10.19 17.27
C ILE A 42 22.68 -11.03 17.27
N VAL A 43 22.10 -11.28 16.10
CA VAL A 43 20.88 -12.10 16.00
C VAL A 43 21.14 -13.53 16.48
N PHE A 44 22.30 -14.11 16.12
CA PHE A 44 22.70 -15.43 16.61
C PHE A 44 22.87 -15.47 18.14
N LEU A 45 23.58 -14.51 18.71
CA LEU A 45 23.79 -14.43 20.16
C LEU A 45 22.49 -14.17 20.92
N PHE A 46 21.58 -13.37 20.37
CA PHE A 46 20.28 -13.11 20.97
C PHE A 46 19.46 -14.40 21.13
N GLN A 47 19.57 -15.32 20.16
CA GLN A 47 18.89 -16.62 20.20
C GLN A 47 19.47 -17.56 21.26
N LEU A 48 20.77 -17.49 21.55
CA LEU A 48 21.39 -18.29 22.62
C LEU A 48 20.82 -17.98 24.01
N ARG A 49 20.03 -16.91 24.18
CA ARG A 49 19.26 -16.66 25.40
C ARG A 49 18.24 -17.76 25.69
N GLU A 50 17.69 -18.41 24.67
CA GLU A 50 16.72 -19.50 24.79
C GLU A 50 17.38 -20.89 24.84
N PHE A 51 18.68 -20.94 25.13
CA PHE A 51 19.41 -22.19 25.30
C PHE A 51 18.84 -22.97 26.49
N PRO A 52 18.52 -24.28 26.33
CA PRO A 52 18.11 -25.14 27.42
C PRO A 52 19.28 -25.31 28.40
N ASP A 53 19.20 -24.62 29.54
CA ASP A 53 20.20 -24.68 30.60
C ASP A 53 19.88 -25.80 31.62
N ASP A 54 20.71 -25.91 32.66
CA ASP A 54 20.51 -26.86 33.75
C ASP A 54 19.24 -26.59 34.58
N LYS A 55 18.43 -25.57 34.23
CA LYS A 55 17.15 -25.24 34.87
C LYS A 55 15.96 -25.43 33.92
N TYR A 56 16.17 -26.10 32.78
CA TYR A 56 15.13 -26.31 31.79
C TYR A 56 13.98 -27.19 32.31
N SER A 57 12.79 -26.61 32.46
CA SER A 57 11.62 -27.27 33.07
C SER A 57 11.14 -28.50 32.29
N LEU A 58 10.61 -29.52 32.99
CA LEU A 58 9.91 -30.67 32.40
C LEU A 58 8.68 -30.28 31.56
N ARG A 59 8.09 -29.09 31.80
CA ARG A 59 6.95 -28.56 31.02
C ARG A 59 7.37 -27.79 29.78
N ALA A 60 8.67 -27.54 29.60
CA ALA A 60 9.18 -26.72 28.51
C ALA A 60 9.15 -27.46 27.17
N ASN A 61 9.07 -26.69 26.08
CA ASN A 61 8.68 -27.18 24.74
C ASN A 61 9.60 -28.25 24.15
N TYR A 62 10.89 -28.26 24.52
CA TYR A 62 11.88 -29.18 23.97
C TYR A 62 12.11 -30.44 24.81
N CYS A 63 11.40 -30.60 25.94
CA CYS A 63 11.51 -31.81 26.75
C CYS A 63 10.64 -32.93 26.16
N THR A 64 11.23 -34.06 25.79
CA THR A 64 10.49 -35.23 25.23
C THR A 64 9.46 -35.78 26.22
N LEU A 65 9.76 -35.71 27.52
CA LEU A 65 8.90 -36.18 28.60
C LEU A 65 7.64 -35.32 28.80
N LYS A 66 7.62 -34.09 28.27
CA LYS A 66 6.49 -33.15 28.43
C LYS A 66 5.16 -33.79 28.04
N GLN A 67 5.10 -34.48 26.90
CA GLN A 67 3.85 -35.05 26.40
C GLN A 67 3.33 -36.17 27.32
N GLY A 68 4.21 -36.99 27.88
CA GLY A 68 3.84 -38.03 28.84
C GLY A 68 3.22 -37.44 30.10
N TYR A 69 3.85 -36.43 30.67
CA TYR A 69 3.33 -35.75 31.86
C TYR A 69 2.06 -34.94 31.58
N GLN A 70 1.93 -34.32 30.40
CA GLN A 70 0.71 -33.63 29.99
C GLN A 70 -0.48 -34.60 29.87
N ASN A 71 -0.26 -35.78 29.28
CA ASN A 71 -1.30 -36.81 29.18
C ASN A 71 -1.72 -37.31 30.57
N GLN A 72 -0.76 -37.51 31.48
CA GLN A 72 -1.03 -37.92 32.85
C GLN A 72 -1.82 -36.84 33.61
N GLU A 73 -1.44 -35.56 33.46
CA GLU A 73 -2.16 -34.42 34.05
C GLU A 73 -3.59 -34.34 33.49
N GLN A 74 -3.78 -34.49 32.18
CA GLN A 74 -5.11 -34.50 31.54
C GLN A 74 -5.99 -35.68 32.01
N GLN A 75 -5.42 -36.88 32.14
CA GLN A 75 -6.14 -38.06 32.61
C GLN A 75 -6.66 -37.87 34.05
N LEU A 76 -5.82 -37.34 34.94
CA LEU A 76 -6.20 -37.06 36.32
C LEU A 76 -7.30 -35.98 36.41
N PHE A 77 -7.18 -34.89 35.63
CA PHE A 77 -8.23 -33.87 35.57
C PHE A 77 -9.55 -34.43 35.02
N HIS A 78 -9.50 -35.25 33.97
CA HIS A 78 -10.69 -35.88 33.42
C HIS A 78 -11.36 -36.86 34.40
N GLN A 79 -10.55 -37.67 35.10
CA GLN A 79 -11.05 -38.57 36.14
C GLN A 79 -11.72 -37.80 37.27
N GLN A 80 -11.13 -36.68 37.69
CA GLN A 80 -11.71 -35.80 38.70
C GLN A 80 -13.05 -35.21 38.25
N GLU A 81 -13.14 -34.75 36.99
CA GLU A 81 -14.38 -34.22 36.40
C GLU A 81 -15.49 -35.27 36.35
N ILE A 82 -15.19 -36.50 35.91
CA ILE A 82 -16.15 -37.61 35.91
C ILE A 82 -16.68 -37.89 37.32
N LEU A 83 -15.80 -37.88 38.33
CA LEU A 83 -16.20 -38.11 39.71
C LEU A 83 -17.11 -36.99 40.22
N TYR A 84 -16.82 -35.72 39.92
CA TYR A 84 -17.70 -34.60 40.24
C TYR A 84 -19.07 -34.71 39.57
N GLN A 85 -19.12 -35.08 38.29
CA GLN A 85 -20.39 -35.30 37.57
C GLN A 85 -21.20 -36.43 38.20
N LYS A 86 -20.56 -37.55 38.56
CA LYS A 86 -21.22 -38.66 39.26
C LYS A 86 -21.82 -38.20 40.60
N ILE A 87 -21.05 -37.47 41.41
CA ILE A 87 -21.53 -36.93 42.69
C ILE A 87 -22.73 -36.00 42.47
N ALA A 88 -22.68 -35.10 41.47
CA ALA A 88 -23.77 -34.20 41.14
C ALA A 88 -25.05 -34.96 40.72
N ASN A 89 -24.92 -35.97 39.87
CA ASN A 89 -26.05 -36.82 39.43
C ASN A 89 -26.66 -37.61 40.59
N TYR A 90 -25.82 -38.21 41.44
CA TYR A 90 -26.30 -38.96 42.61
C TYR A 90 -26.99 -38.05 43.63
N ARG A 91 -26.57 -36.78 43.78
CA ARG A 91 -27.26 -35.82 44.66
C ARG A 91 -28.67 -35.44 44.18
N GLN A 92 -29.01 -35.66 42.90
CA GLN A 92 -30.33 -35.37 42.35
C GLN A 92 -31.33 -36.53 42.48
N ILE A 93 -30.87 -37.73 42.87
CA ILE A 93 -31.69 -38.95 42.97
C ILE A 93 -31.76 -39.39 44.44
N LYS A 94 -32.89 -39.97 44.85
CA LYS A 94 -33.03 -40.53 46.21
C LYS A 94 -32.34 -41.90 46.26
N LEU A 95 -31.09 -41.96 46.72
CA LEU A 95 -30.33 -43.22 46.82
C LEU A 95 -30.81 -44.09 47.99
N SER A 96 -30.78 -45.42 47.79
CA SER A 96 -31.04 -46.42 48.83
C SER A 96 -29.84 -46.69 49.74
N ASP A 97 -28.64 -46.29 49.33
CA ASP A 97 -27.38 -46.45 50.08
C ASP A 97 -26.70 -45.08 50.23
N ASN A 98 -26.64 -44.60 51.48
CA ASN A 98 -26.09 -43.29 51.82
C ASN A 98 -24.54 -43.26 51.81
N THR A 99 -23.85 -44.39 51.59
CA THR A 99 -22.38 -44.48 51.63
C THR A 99 -21.69 -44.18 50.28
N ILE A 100 -22.45 -44.13 49.18
CA ILE A 100 -21.93 -43.97 47.81
C ILE A 100 -21.34 -42.57 47.58
N ILE A 101 -22.01 -41.50 48.03
CA ILE A 101 -21.52 -40.12 47.88
C ILE A 101 -20.23 -39.88 48.69
N PRO A 102 -20.15 -40.24 50.00
CA PRO A 102 -18.90 -40.14 50.77
C PRO A 102 -17.73 -40.90 50.16
N LYS A 103 -17.98 -42.07 49.56
CA LYS A 103 -16.94 -42.86 48.89
C LYS A 103 -16.42 -42.16 47.63
N LEU A 104 -17.30 -41.61 46.80
CA LEU A 104 -16.91 -40.81 45.64
C LEU A 104 -16.17 -39.52 46.04
N GLU A 105 -16.59 -38.86 47.13
CA GLU A 105 -15.88 -37.70 47.68
C GLU A 105 -14.47 -38.05 48.18
N ALA A 106 -14.28 -39.24 48.76
CA ALA A 106 -12.96 -39.75 49.12
C ALA A 106 -12.09 -40.04 47.88
N GLU A 107 -12.66 -40.61 46.81
CA GLU A 107 -11.96 -40.82 45.53
C GLU A 107 -11.56 -39.47 44.88
N VAL A 108 -12.43 -38.45 44.94
CA VAL A 108 -12.09 -37.08 44.48
C VAL A 108 -10.91 -36.51 45.27
N LYS A 109 -10.89 -36.68 46.59
CA LYS A 109 -9.78 -36.21 47.45
C LYS A 109 -8.47 -36.94 47.12
N GLN A 110 -8.54 -38.24 46.80
CA GLN A 110 -7.40 -39.02 46.37
C GLN A 110 -6.84 -38.54 45.03
N VAL A 111 -7.69 -38.35 44.01
CA VAL A 111 -7.28 -37.82 42.69
C VAL A 111 -6.72 -36.40 42.83
N GLY A 112 -7.33 -35.54 43.65
CA GLY A 112 -6.81 -34.21 43.95
C GLY A 112 -5.39 -34.25 44.54
N THR A 113 -5.12 -35.19 45.44
CA THR A 113 -3.78 -35.40 46.01
C THR A 113 -2.78 -35.85 44.94
N GLN A 114 -3.19 -36.72 44.01
CA GLN A 114 -2.35 -37.16 42.89
C GLN A 114 -2.01 -36.01 41.94
N ILE A 115 -2.96 -35.13 41.65
CA ILE A 115 -2.73 -33.91 40.85
C ILE A 115 -1.72 -33.01 41.55
N THR A 116 -1.89 -32.71 42.84
CA THR A 116 -0.94 -31.86 43.58
C THR A 116 0.45 -32.47 43.62
N ASN A 117 0.57 -33.78 43.84
CA ASN A 117 1.86 -34.48 43.82
C ASN A 117 2.54 -34.39 42.45
N LEU A 118 1.79 -34.61 41.37
CA LEU A 118 2.31 -34.49 40.00
C LEU A 118 2.77 -33.06 39.70
N GLN A 119 2.00 -32.06 40.09
CA GLN A 119 2.35 -30.65 39.88
C GLN A 119 3.59 -30.25 40.68
N ASN A 120 3.73 -30.71 41.92
CA ASN A 120 4.93 -30.51 42.72
C ASN A 120 6.15 -31.21 42.12
N TYR A 121 5.97 -32.43 41.59
CA TYR A 121 7.04 -33.13 40.89
C TYR A 121 7.50 -32.35 39.66
N LEU A 122 6.58 -31.83 38.85
CA LEU A 122 6.89 -31.08 37.63
C LEU A 122 7.54 -29.71 37.90
N SER A 123 7.27 -29.10 39.05
CA SER A 123 7.88 -27.81 39.42
C SER A 123 9.27 -27.95 40.03
N GLN A 124 9.54 -29.08 40.71
CA GLN A 124 10.82 -29.33 41.37
C GLN A 124 11.84 -30.02 40.48
N ASN A 125 11.40 -30.79 39.49
CA ASN A 125 12.28 -31.55 38.62
C ASN A 125 12.55 -30.85 37.29
N ILE A 126 13.77 -31.03 36.81
CA ILE A 126 14.32 -30.46 35.57
C ILE A 126 14.30 -31.54 34.50
N CYS A 127 14.21 -31.13 33.22
CA CYS A 127 14.32 -32.06 32.11
C CYS A 127 15.76 -32.61 32.02
N PRO A 128 15.96 -33.94 32.02
CA PRO A 128 17.29 -34.52 31.84
C PRO A 128 17.91 -34.09 30.49
N PRO A 129 19.21 -33.78 30.43
CA PRO A 129 19.85 -33.29 29.19
C PRO A 129 19.74 -34.24 27.99
N ASP A 130 19.68 -35.55 28.24
CA ASP A 130 19.48 -36.61 27.25
C ASP A 130 18.05 -36.65 26.69
N GLN A 131 17.09 -36.09 27.43
CA GLN A 131 15.67 -35.98 27.05
C GLN A 131 15.33 -34.64 26.39
N ILE A 132 16.33 -33.78 26.16
CA ILE A 132 16.14 -32.53 25.43
C ILE A 132 16.22 -32.81 23.93
N ASN A 133 15.17 -32.45 23.20
CA ASN A 133 15.11 -32.56 21.76
C ASN A 133 15.92 -31.45 21.08
N TRP A 134 17.25 -31.64 21.03
CA TRP A 134 18.19 -30.70 20.41
C TRP A 134 17.93 -30.50 18.91
N GLN A 135 17.44 -31.51 18.20
CA GLN A 135 17.10 -31.41 16.78
C GLN A 135 15.94 -30.42 16.55
N LEU A 136 14.90 -30.50 17.39
CA LEU A 136 13.76 -29.60 17.36
C LEU A 136 14.15 -28.18 17.76
N TRP A 137 14.95 -28.05 18.83
CA TRP A 137 15.48 -26.76 19.27
C TRP A 137 16.24 -26.06 18.15
N TRP A 138 17.20 -26.75 17.51
CA TRP A 138 18.00 -26.14 16.45
C TRP A 138 17.19 -25.80 15.20
N ARG A 139 16.24 -26.65 14.81
CA ARG A 139 15.31 -26.34 13.71
C ARG A 139 14.55 -25.04 13.97
N ASP A 140 13.93 -24.90 15.14
CA ASP A 140 13.12 -23.72 15.48
C ASP A 140 13.98 -22.45 15.58
N HIS A 141 15.24 -22.58 16.04
CA HIS A 141 16.18 -21.47 16.11
C HIS A 141 16.64 -21.02 14.72
N TRP A 142 16.94 -21.96 13.82
CA TRP A 142 17.22 -21.64 12.41
C TRP A 142 16.02 -20.99 11.72
N GLU A 143 14.81 -21.42 12.06
CA GLU A 143 13.59 -20.78 11.55
C GLU A 143 13.48 -19.35 12.05
N TYR A 144 13.64 -19.10 13.35
CA TYR A 144 13.62 -17.75 13.91
C TYR A 144 14.71 -16.85 13.29
N PHE A 145 15.92 -17.38 13.07
CA PHE A 145 16.99 -16.69 12.37
C PHE A 145 16.57 -16.29 10.96
N PHE A 146 16.04 -17.24 10.19
CA PHE A 146 15.54 -17.02 8.84
C PHE A 146 14.45 -15.94 8.80
N LEU A 147 13.45 -16.03 9.66
CA LEU A 147 12.32 -15.09 9.76
C LEU A 147 12.78 -13.68 10.13
N THR A 148 13.69 -13.56 11.10
CA THR A 148 14.24 -12.26 11.54
C THR A 148 14.98 -11.56 10.41
N PHE A 149 15.82 -12.30 9.67
CA PHE A 149 16.53 -11.74 8.53
C PHE A 149 15.59 -11.39 7.37
N SER A 150 14.52 -12.17 7.15
CA SER A 150 13.49 -11.82 6.16
C SER A 150 12.83 -10.47 6.48
N VAL A 151 12.59 -10.15 7.76
CA VAL A 151 12.08 -8.84 8.18
C VAL A 151 13.13 -7.74 7.95
N ILE A 152 14.37 -7.98 8.37
CA ILE A 152 15.48 -7.02 8.22
C ILE A 152 15.71 -6.67 6.75
N PHE A 153 15.70 -7.65 5.84
CA PHE A 153 15.91 -7.41 4.41
C PHE A 153 14.82 -6.53 3.81
N VAL A 154 13.55 -6.74 4.17
CA VAL A 154 12.44 -5.89 3.71
C VAL A 154 12.67 -4.43 4.11
N PHE A 155 12.92 -4.16 5.39
CA PHE A 155 13.14 -2.78 5.85
C PHE A 155 14.42 -2.17 5.28
N THR A 156 15.51 -2.92 5.26
CA THR A 156 16.82 -2.43 4.81
C THR A 156 16.79 -2.08 3.32
N LEU A 157 16.26 -2.96 2.46
CA LEU A 157 16.15 -2.68 1.04
C LEU A 157 15.14 -1.55 0.80
N LEU A 158 13.91 -1.68 1.26
CA LEU A 158 12.86 -0.72 0.87
C LEU A 158 13.04 0.65 1.51
N VAL A 159 13.38 0.74 2.80
CA VAL A 159 13.51 2.03 3.50
C VAL A 159 14.86 2.68 3.23
N ALA A 160 15.96 1.98 3.54
CA ALA A 160 17.30 2.57 3.39
C ALA A 160 17.69 2.76 1.91
N GLY A 161 17.25 1.86 1.03
CA GLY A 161 17.48 1.99 -0.41
C GLY A 161 16.74 3.18 -1.01
N THR A 162 15.47 3.38 -0.64
CA THR A 162 14.69 4.55 -1.06
C THR A 162 15.29 5.84 -0.53
N TYR A 163 15.65 5.89 0.76
CA TYR A 163 16.33 7.04 1.34
C TYR A 163 17.60 7.39 0.56
N SER A 164 18.42 6.39 0.24
CA SER A 164 19.67 6.57 -0.49
C SER A 164 19.46 7.13 -1.89
N LEU A 165 18.47 6.64 -2.62
CA LEU A 165 18.13 7.12 -3.97
C LEU A 165 17.62 8.55 -3.97
N ILE A 166 16.71 8.89 -3.07
CA ILE A 166 16.16 10.25 -2.99
C ILE A 166 17.23 11.22 -2.48
N SER A 167 18.03 10.83 -1.49
CA SER A 167 19.14 11.65 -0.96
C SER A 167 20.18 11.94 -2.03
N ASP A 168 20.52 10.95 -2.85
CA ASP A 168 21.45 11.11 -3.96
C ASP A 168 20.92 12.13 -4.97
N LEU A 169 19.68 11.95 -5.42
CA LEU A 169 19.06 12.83 -6.42
C LEU A 169 18.88 14.26 -5.89
N ALA A 170 18.48 14.42 -4.63
CA ALA A 170 18.33 15.74 -4.00
C ALA A 170 19.68 16.46 -3.90
N LYS A 171 20.76 15.75 -3.55
CA LYS A 171 22.13 16.31 -3.53
C LYS A 171 22.61 16.70 -4.93
N GLU A 172 22.31 15.90 -5.96
CA GLU A 172 22.68 16.22 -7.35
C GLU A 172 21.90 17.43 -7.90
N GLU A 173 20.62 17.58 -7.55
CA GLU A 173 19.84 18.76 -7.94
C GLU A 173 20.37 20.01 -7.21
N GLN A 174 20.67 19.92 -5.91
CA GLN A 174 21.24 21.04 -5.14
C GLN A 174 22.61 21.49 -5.67
N ARG A 175 23.44 20.55 -6.13
CA ARG A 175 24.76 20.85 -6.73
C ARG A 175 24.66 21.29 -8.20
N GLY A 176 23.47 21.25 -8.81
CA GLY A 176 23.27 21.53 -10.23
C GLY A 176 23.81 20.45 -11.17
N THR A 177 24.33 19.33 -10.65
CA THR A 177 24.90 18.24 -11.46
C THR A 177 23.84 17.46 -12.22
N LEU A 178 22.59 17.43 -11.73
CA LEU A 178 21.50 16.72 -12.41
C LEU A 178 21.20 17.32 -13.79
N ASN A 179 21.31 18.65 -13.95
CA ASN A 179 21.12 19.29 -15.25
C ASN A 179 22.22 18.92 -16.26
N PHE A 180 23.47 18.77 -15.81
CA PHE A 180 24.54 18.28 -16.68
C PHE A 180 24.32 16.83 -17.11
N ILE A 181 23.83 15.98 -16.20
CA ILE A 181 23.50 14.58 -16.51
C ILE A 181 22.37 14.52 -17.56
N ARG A 182 21.36 15.39 -17.44
CA ARG A 182 20.26 15.50 -18.44
C ARG A 182 20.74 15.89 -19.84
N LEU A 183 21.84 16.63 -19.94
CA LEU A 183 22.42 17.07 -21.22
C LEU A 183 23.42 16.06 -21.80
N SER A 184 23.74 15.00 -21.07
CA SER A 184 24.64 13.95 -21.57
C SER A 184 23.99 13.17 -22.72
N PRO A 185 24.78 12.63 -23.66
CA PRO A 185 24.27 11.89 -24.82
C PRO A 185 23.68 10.50 -24.47
N GLN A 186 23.61 10.14 -23.18
CA GLN A 186 23.11 8.85 -22.74
C GLN A 186 21.58 8.84 -22.69
N SER A 187 20.99 7.66 -22.93
CA SER A 187 19.55 7.49 -22.77
C SER A 187 19.13 7.69 -21.32
N GLU A 188 17.93 8.25 -21.10
CA GLU A 188 17.37 8.45 -19.77
C GLU A 188 17.23 7.11 -19.04
N THR A 189 16.94 6.04 -19.79
CA THR A 189 16.86 4.69 -19.26
C THR A 189 18.18 4.20 -18.68
N THR A 190 19.30 4.38 -19.39
CA THR A 190 20.63 3.95 -18.91
C THR A 190 21.02 4.71 -17.65
N ILE A 191 20.74 6.02 -17.62
CA ILE A 191 21.04 6.86 -16.47
C ILE A 191 20.22 6.42 -15.25
N LEU A 192 18.90 6.27 -15.42
CA LEU A 192 18.00 5.94 -14.31
C LEU A 192 18.22 4.51 -13.80
N THR A 193 18.42 3.51 -14.68
CA THR A 193 18.77 2.14 -14.25
C THR A 193 20.13 2.10 -13.56
N GLY A 194 21.10 2.87 -14.06
CA GLY A 194 22.42 2.99 -13.45
C GLY A 194 22.34 3.55 -12.02
N LYS A 195 21.42 4.48 -11.76
CA LYS A 195 21.14 4.97 -10.41
C LYS A 195 20.45 3.94 -9.53
N ILE A 196 19.41 3.26 -10.01
CA ILE A 196 18.70 2.22 -9.23
C ILE A 196 19.67 1.12 -8.77
N LEU A 197 20.55 0.67 -9.66
CA LEU A 197 21.50 -0.40 -9.33
C LEU A 197 22.74 0.11 -8.57
N GLY A 198 23.21 1.32 -8.87
CA GLY A 198 24.49 1.83 -8.36
C GLY A 198 24.39 2.55 -7.02
N VAL A 199 23.32 3.31 -6.79
CA VAL A 199 23.19 4.18 -5.61
C VAL A 199 23.05 3.37 -4.31
N PRO A 200 22.15 2.39 -4.18
CA PRO A 200 22.05 1.52 -3.01
C PRO A 200 23.03 0.32 -3.06
N SER A 201 24.12 0.38 -3.83
CA SER A 201 25.08 -0.74 -3.98
C SER A 201 25.66 -1.28 -2.66
N LEU A 202 25.96 -0.40 -1.71
CA LEU A 202 26.43 -0.81 -0.37
C LEU A 202 25.34 -1.54 0.44
N ILE A 203 24.07 -1.18 0.24
CA ILE A 203 22.93 -1.86 0.86
C ILE A 203 22.76 -3.25 0.24
N TYR A 204 22.88 -3.37 -1.08
CA TYR A 204 22.89 -4.68 -1.74
C TYR A 204 24.03 -5.55 -1.24
N LEU A 205 25.23 -5.00 -1.06
CA LEU A 205 26.37 -5.72 -0.51
C LEU A 205 26.08 -6.23 0.91
N PHE A 206 25.53 -5.38 1.78
CA PHE A 206 25.13 -5.74 3.14
C PHE A 206 24.13 -6.91 3.18
N VAL A 207 23.15 -6.93 2.28
CA VAL A 207 22.19 -8.03 2.17
C VAL A 207 22.86 -9.27 1.58
N LEU A 208 23.64 -9.10 0.50
CA LEU A 208 24.34 -10.17 -0.21
C LEU A 208 25.24 -11.00 0.71
N THR A 209 25.93 -10.36 1.66
CA THR A 209 26.78 -11.04 2.64
C THR A 209 25.99 -11.87 3.66
N ALA A 210 24.69 -11.57 3.86
CA ALA A 210 23.81 -12.32 4.74
C ALA A 210 23.00 -13.42 4.03
N ILE A 211 22.91 -13.40 2.69
CA ILE A 211 22.16 -14.39 1.90
C ILE A 211 22.62 -15.83 2.16
N PRO A 212 23.94 -16.16 2.18
CA PRO A 212 24.37 -17.55 2.41
C PRO A 212 23.86 -18.12 3.73
N LEU A 213 23.94 -17.33 4.80
CA LEU A 213 23.46 -17.73 6.12
C LEU A 213 21.92 -17.79 6.18
N HIS A 214 21.23 -16.84 5.53
CA HIS A 214 19.77 -16.88 5.42
C HIS A 214 19.29 -18.14 4.69
N PHE A 215 19.92 -18.50 3.57
CA PHE A 215 19.58 -19.71 2.83
C PHE A 215 19.87 -20.98 3.65
N TRP A 216 21.02 -21.03 4.33
CA TRP A 216 21.36 -22.12 5.24
C TRP A 216 20.33 -22.27 6.37
N ALA A 217 19.93 -21.17 6.98
CA ALA A 217 18.94 -21.13 8.05
C ALA A 217 17.58 -21.66 7.55
N GLY A 218 17.11 -21.20 6.40
CA GLY A 218 15.86 -21.69 5.81
C GLY A 218 15.87 -23.19 5.50
N HIS A 219 16.99 -23.69 4.94
CA HIS A 219 17.14 -25.13 4.69
C HIS A 219 17.17 -25.95 5.99
N SER A 220 17.90 -25.48 7.00
CA SER A 220 17.99 -26.13 8.32
C SER A 220 16.65 -26.14 9.07
N ALA A 221 15.81 -25.13 8.83
CA ALA A 221 14.45 -25.03 9.34
C ALA A 221 13.44 -25.92 8.57
N LYS A 222 13.87 -26.67 7.55
CA LYS A 222 13.01 -27.47 6.66
C LYS A 222 12.01 -26.65 5.85
N ILE A 223 12.34 -25.38 5.54
CA ILE A 223 11.53 -24.54 4.65
C ILE A 223 11.80 -24.94 3.20
N ALA A 224 10.73 -25.06 2.40
CA ALA A 224 10.85 -25.42 0.99
C ALA A 224 11.65 -24.37 0.20
N SER A 225 12.62 -24.81 -0.61
CA SER A 225 13.44 -23.91 -1.42
C SER A 225 12.62 -23.03 -2.38
N SER A 226 11.49 -23.54 -2.87
CA SER A 226 10.55 -22.78 -3.72
C SER A 226 9.99 -21.54 -3.00
N TYR A 227 9.76 -21.62 -1.69
CA TYR A 227 9.24 -20.50 -0.90
C TYR A 227 10.34 -19.46 -0.69
N ILE A 228 11.58 -19.90 -0.42
CA ILE A 228 12.74 -19.00 -0.28
C ILE A 228 12.98 -18.24 -1.60
N VAL A 229 12.99 -18.93 -2.74
CA VAL A 229 13.16 -18.30 -4.07
C VAL A 229 11.99 -17.35 -4.38
N SER A 230 10.76 -17.73 -4.06
CA SER A 230 9.58 -16.87 -4.27
C SER A 230 9.67 -15.58 -3.45
N TYR A 231 10.10 -15.68 -2.19
CA TYR A 231 10.34 -14.54 -1.31
C TYR A 231 11.36 -13.57 -1.92
N TYR A 232 12.54 -14.05 -2.35
CA TYR A 232 13.56 -13.19 -2.96
C TYR A 232 13.10 -12.58 -4.29
N THR A 233 12.36 -13.33 -5.10
CA THR A 233 11.84 -12.86 -6.38
C THR A 233 10.87 -11.69 -6.17
N ILE A 234 9.96 -11.81 -5.20
CA ILE A 234 9.00 -10.74 -4.89
C ILE A 234 9.69 -9.56 -4.20
N LEU A 235 10.66 -9.81 -3.32
CA LEU A 235 11.44 -8.75 -2.68
C LEU A 235 12.26 -7.95 -3.71
N ALA A 236 12.81 -8.61 -4.72
CA ALA A 236 13.50 -7.93 -5.82
C ALA A 236 12.53 -7.10 -6.67
N ALA A 237 11.37 -7.67 -7.02
CA ALA A 237 10.34 -6.95 -7.77
C ALA A 237 9.79 -5.73 -7.02
N SER A 238 9.54 -5.87 -5.71
CA SER A 238 9.09 -4.76 -4.86
C SER A 238 10.18 -3.70 -4.72
N SER A 239 11.46 -4.09 -4.59
CA SER A 239 12.59 -3.15 -4.58
C SER A 239 12.66 -2.34 -5.86
N ILE A 240 12.54 -2.98 -7.04
CA ILE A 240 12.51 -2.28 -8.33
C ILE A 240 11.35 -1.28 -8.38
N PHE A 241 10.15 -1.70 -7.95
CA PHE A 241 8.98 -0.84 -7.91
C PHE A 241 9.16 0.37 -7.00
N PHE A 242 9.54 0.17 -5.73
CA PHE A 242 9.73 1.25 -4.77
C PHE A 242 10.90 2.16 -5.12
N TYR A 243 11.99 1.63 -5.68
CA TYR A 243 13.12 2.44 -6.16
C TYR A 243 12.76 3.29 -7.38
N SER A 244 11.92 2.77 -8.27
CA SER A 244 11.35 3.54 -9.38
C SER A 244 10.46 4.67 -8.84
N ALA A 245 9.56 4.35 -7.90
CA ALA A 245 8.69 5.34 -7.26
C ALA A 245 9.51 6.40 -6.50
N ALA A 246 10.58 6.00 -5.82
CA ALA A 246 11.50 6.88 -5.10
C ALA A 246 12.19 7.87 -6.04
N LEU A 247 12.69 7.43 -7.19
CA LEU A 247 13.27 8.32 -8.20
C LEU A 247 12.22 9.26 -8.81
N LEU A 248 11.01 8.77 -9.10
CA LEU A 248 9.92 9.61 -9.59
C LEU A 248 9.57 10.71 -8.57
N PHE A 249 9.37 10.32 -7.31
CA PHE A 249 9.16 11.27 -6.21
C PHE A 249 10.32 12.26 -6.13
N GLY A 250 11.55 11.76 -6.16
CA GLY A 250 12.80 12.49 -6.32
C GLY A 250 12.75 13.61 -7.37
N LEU A 251 12.30 13.28 -8.58
CA LEU A 251 12.25 14.20 -9.72
C LEU A 251 11.09 15.21 -9.66
N VAL A 252 10.00 14.86 -8.98
CA VAL A 252 8.78 15.68 -8.91
C VAL A 252 8.79 16.62 -7.72
N SER A 253 9.20 16.14 -6.54
CA SER A 253 9.03 16.84 -5.26
C SER A 253 10.23 17.71 -4.85
N ARG A 254 10.85 18.37 -5.85
CA ARG A 254 12.09 19.17 -5.71
C ARG A 254 12.03 20.29 -4.67
N TRP A 255 10.84 20.80 -4.39
CA TRP A 255 10.64 21.85 -3.40
C TRP A 255 11.09 21.43 -1.99
N PHE A 256 10.97 20.14 -1.64
CA PHE A 256 11.34 19.66 -0.31
C PHE A 256 12.85 19.56 -0.09
N SER A 257 13.68 19.64 -1.15
CA SER A 257 15.14 19.73 -1.05
C SER A 257 15.69 18.64 -0.10
N SER A 258 16.43 19.02 0.96
CA SER A 258 17.02 18.10 1.94
C SER A 258 16.01 17.32 2.79
N PHE A 259 14.75 17.73 2.85
CA PHE A 259 13.70 17.01 3.59
C PHE A 259 13.04 15.90 2.75
N GLN A 260 13.24 15.92 1.44
CA GLN A 260 12.69 14.96 0.50
C GLN A 260 13.03 13.49 0.84
N PRO A 261 14.27 13.13 1.21
CA PRO A 261 14.60 11.74 1.52
C PRO A 261 13.87 11.22 2.75
N TRP A 262 13.72 12.07 3.78
CA TRP A 262 13.00 11.74 5.01
C TRP A 262 11.52 11.52 4.77
N LEU A 263 10.88 12.36 3.94
CA LEU A 263 9.48 12.18 3.55
C LEU A 263 9.27 10.88 2.77
N GLY A 264 10.10 10.62 1.76
CA GLY A 264 9.96 9.43 0.93
C GLY A 264 10.21 8.13 1.69
N SER A 265 11.31 8.06 2.45
CA SER A 265 11.61 6.85 3.25
C SER A 265 10.66 6.69 4.43
N GLY A 266 10.25 7.78 5.06
CA GLY A 266 9.27 7.77 6.15
C GLY A 266 7.89 7.30 5.69
N ALA A 267 7.45 7.71 4.50
CA ALA A 267 6.21 7.22 3.90
C ALA A 267 6.24 5.71 3.64
N ILE A 268 7.37 5.18 3.13
CA ILE A 268 7.54 3.73 2.93
C ILE A 268 7.60 3.01 4.27
N LEU A 269 8.30 3.54 5.27
CA LEU A 269 8.35 2.94 6.60
C LEU A 269 6.96 2.85 7.22
N LEU A 270 6.18 3.93 7.16
CA LEU A 270 4.79 3.96 7.64
C LEU A 270 3.90 2.99 6.86
N PHE A 271 4.03 2.94 5.53
CA PHE A 271 3.32 1.96 4.69
C PHE A 271 3.66 0.52 5.08
N LEU A 272 4.94 0.20 5.29
CA LEU A 272 5.37 -1.14 5.71
C LEU A 272 4.85 -1.48 7.11
N PHE A 273 4.86 -0.54 8.04
CA PHE A 273 4.33 -0.77 9.40
C PHE A 273 2.82 -1.02 9.38
N LEU A 274 2.06 -0.17 8.68
CA LEU A 274 0.60 -0.32 8.54
C LEU A 274 0.25 -1.66 7.89
N THR A 275 0.91 -2.00 6.79
CA THR A 275 0.62 -3.26 6.09
C THR A 275 1.10 -4.49 6.87
N MET A 276 2.17 -4.40 7.65
CA MET A 276 2.58 -5.45 8.58
C MET A 276 1.51 -5.71 9.65
N THR A 277 0.96 -4.64 10.25
CA THR A 277 -0.12 -4.79 11.24
C THR A 277 -1.38 -5.41 10.63
N LEU A 278 -1.71 -5.04 9.39
CA LEU A 278 -2.84 -5.61 8.65
C LEU A 278 -2.62 -7.08 8.28
N ALA A 279 -1.40 -7.44 7.84
CA ALA A 279 -1.04 -8.82 7.52
C ALA A 279 -1.04 -9.73 8.76
N SER A 280 -0.69 -9.19 9.93
CA SER A 280 -0.74 -9.93 11.20
C SER A 280 -2.16 -10.13 11.75
N SER A 281 -3.10 -9.29 11.32
CA SER A 281 -4.51 -9.41 11.70
C SER A 281 -5.21 -10.28 10.66
N TYR A 282 -5.97 -11.32 11.07
CA TYR A 282 -6.80 -12.13 10.18
C TYR A 282 -7.95 -11.28 9.62
N THR A 283 -7.62 -10.35 8.72
CA THR A 283 -8.53 -9.40 8.09
C THR A 283 -8.88 -9.92 6.71
N ASN A 284 -10.17 -9.86 6.37
CA ASN A 284 -10.64 -10.27 5.06
C ASN A 284 -9.85 -9.52 3.97
N ILE A 285 -9.20 -10.27 3.07
CA ILE A 285 -8.43 -9.71 1.96
C ILE A 285 -9.30 -9.31 0.78
N ASN A 286 -10.58 -9.66 0.84
CA ASN A 286 -11.52 -9.50 -0.24
C ASN A 286 -12.21 -8.14 -0.13
N ASN A 287 -11.40 -7.09 -0.29
CA ASN A 287 -11.85 -5.70 -0.26
C ASN A 287 -11.08 -4.85 -1.31
N PRO A 288 -11.62 -3.69 -1.72
CA PRO A 288 -10.93 -2.81 -2.67
C PRO A 288 -9.53 -2.37 -2.17
N LEU A 289 -9.36 -2.25 -0.85
CA LEU A 289 -8.11 -1.84 -0.21
C LEU A 289 -7.00 -2.89 -0.32
N ALA A 290 -7.33 -4.14 -0.66
CA ALA A 290 -6.36 -5.20 -0.82
C ALA A 290 -5.37 -4.95 -1.96
N TRP A 291 -5.74 -4.12 -2.95
CA TRP A 291 -4.77 -3.72 -3.97
C TRP A 291 -3.57 -2.98 -3.38
N PHE A 292 -3.78 -2.14 -2.35
CA PHE A 292 -2.68 -1.50 -1.64
C PHE A 292 -1.83 -2.51 -0.85
N ARG A 293 -2.47 -3.53 -0.27
CA ARG A 293 -1.79 -4.62 0.44
C ARG A 293 -0.93 -5.47 -0.51
N LEU A 294 -1.34 -5.65 -1.77
CA LEU A 294 -0.58 -6.38 -2.79
C LEU A 294 0.78 -5.72 -3.16
N PHE A 295 0.97 -4.43 -2.89
CA PHE A 295 2.27 -3.77 -3.03
C PHE A 295 3.20 -3.98 -1.82
N SER A 296 2.69 -4.53 -0.72
CA SER A 296 3.50 -4.83 0.45
C SER A 296 4.06 -6.26 0.36
N PRO A 297 5.36 -6.46 0.64
CA PRO A 297 5.93 -7.80 0.71
C PRO A 297 5.46 -8.59 1.94
N TRP A 298 4.77 -7.97 2.91
CA TRP A 298 4.35 -8.66 4.13
C TRP A 298 3.28 -9.73 3.91
N GLU A 299 2.33 -9.48 3.01
CA GLU A 299 1.23 -10.42 2.78
C GLU A 299 1.71 -11.75 2.19
N ILE A 300 2.56 -11.69 1.16
CA ILE A 300 3.20 -12.88 0.63
C ILE A 300 4.11 -13.52 1.68
N THR A 301 4.81 -12.73 2.49
CA THR A 301 5.68 -13.28 3.55
C THR A 301 4.86 -14.02 4.60
N ALA A 302 3.65 -13.54 4.93
CA ALA A 302 2.71 -14.23 5.81
C ALA A 302 2.19 -15.54 5.19
N TYR A 303 1.95 -15.57 3.88
CA TYR A 303 1.58 -16.78 3.14
C TYR A 303 2.73 -17.81 3.11
N LEU A 304 3.95 -17.37 2.80
CA LEU A 304 5.12 -18.24 2.69
C LEU A 304 5.60 -18.74 4.05
N PHE A 305 5.52 -17.90 5.08
CA PHE A 305 6.08 -18.16 6.41
C PHE A 305 5.06 -17.79 7.52
N PRO A 306 4.02 -18.61 7.73
CA PRO A 306 2.92 -18.30 8.65
C PRO A 306 3.36 -18.10 10.10
N ASN A 307 4.44 -18.77 10.52
CA ASN A 307 5.02 -18.65 11.86
C ASN A 307 5.53 -17.23 12.17
N LEU A 308 5.87 -16.42 11.15
CA LEU A 308 6.30 -15.03 11.33
C LEU A 308 5.24 -14.19 12.07
N PHE A 309 3.97 -14.38 11.72
CA PHE A 309 2.85 -13.64 12.29
C PHE A 309 1.95 -14.50 13.18
N ARG A 310 2.35 -15.75 13.47
CA ARG A 310 1.57 -16.73 14.25
C ARG A 310 0.17 -16.97 13.65
N VAL A 311 0.07 -16.97 12.33
CA VAL A 311 -1.19 -17.17 11.59
C VAL A 311 -1.33 -18.65 11.27
N TYR A 312 -1.89 -19.42 12.22
CA TYR A 312 -2.02 -20.88 12.10
C TYR A 312 -3.29 -21.34 11.36
N ASN A 313 -4.29 -20.46 11.22
CA ASN A 313 -5.58 -20.76 10.60
C ASN A 313 -5.60 -20.52 9.08
N GLY A 314 -4.43 -20.39 8.44
CA GLY A 314 -4.27 -20.04 7.03
C GLY A 314 -4.11 -18.53 6.83
N SER A 315 -3.27 -18.15 5.87
CA SER A 315 -3.01 -16.74 5.56
C SER A 315 -4.23 -16.13 4.84
N ALA A 316 -4.51 -14.85 5.05
CA ALA A 316 -5.63 -14.17 4.38
C ALA A 316 -5.52 -14.28 2.84
N MET A 317 -4.29 -14.38 2.33
CA MET A 317 -3.93 -14.56 0.93
C MET A 317 -4.44 -15.86 0.30
N GLU A 318 -4.65 -16.93 1.07
CA GLU A 318 -5.23 -18.19 0.54
C GLU A 318 -6.66 -17.99 0.02
N ASN A 319 -7.38 -17.04 0.61
CA ASN A 319 -8.76 -16.70 0.26
C ASN A 319 -8.87 -15.61 -0.81
N LEU A 320 -7.76 -15.15 -1.38
CA LEU A 320 -7.74 -14.10 -2.39
C LEU A 320 -8.47 -14.55 -3.66
N GLN A 321 -9.51 -13.80 -4.04
CA GLN A 321 -10.20 -13.97 -5.31
C GLN A 321 -10.14 -12.69 -6.13
N ILE A 322 -10.08 -12.83 -7.46
CA ILE A 322 -10.28 -11.72 -8.40
C ILE A 322 -11.36 -12.12 -9.38
N PHE A 323 -12.47 -11.38 -9.43
CA PHE A 323 -13.66 -11.73 -10.24
C PHE A 323 -14.08 -13.20 -10.05
N TYR A 324 -14.23 -13.65 -8.80
CA TYR A 324 -14.56 -15.03 -8.43
C TYR A 324 -13.51 -16.11 -8.81
N VAL A 325 -12.37 -15.72 -9.39
CA VAL A 325 -11.27 -16.66 -9.68
C VAL A 325 -10.40 -16.80 -8.43
N PRO A 326 -10.25 -18.00 -7.85
CA PRO A 326 -9.51 -18.22 -6.61
C PRO A 326 -7.99 -18.26 -6.84
N ILE A 327 -7.38 -17.08 -7.00
CA ILE A 327 -5.94 -16.90 -7.27
C ILE A 327 -5.08 -17.28 -6.06
N GLY A 328 -5.61 -17.16 -4.84
CA GLY A 328 -4.89 -17.44 -3.59
C GLY A 328 -4.50 -18.90 -3.34
N LYS A 329 -5.13 -19.85 -4.04
CA LYS A 329 -4.95 -21.30 -3.78
C LYS A 329 -3.63 -21.88 -4.30
N SER A 330 -2.99 -21.25 -5.28
CA SER A 330 -1.75 -21.73 -5.86
C SER A 330 -0.62 -20.74 -5.65
N LEU A 331 0.53 -21.23 -5.18
CA LEU A 331 1.73 -20.41 -5.02
C LEU A 331 2.12 -19.72 -6.33
N VAL A 332 2.02 -20.42 -7.47
CA VAL A 332 2.43 -19.88 -8.77
C VAL A 332 1.53 -18.73 -9.20
N SER A 333 0.20 -18.86 -9.02
CA SER A 333 -0.74 -17.79 -9.34
C SER A 333 -0.55 -16.58 -8.43
N LEU A 334 -0.25 -16.83 -7.14
CA LEU A 334 -0.03 -15.79 -6.15
C LEU A 334 1.28 -15.01 -6.41
N VAL A 335 2.38 -15.72 -6.68
CA VAL A 335 3.63 -15.07 -7.10
C VAL A 335 3.43 -14.34 -8.43
N GLY A 336 2.73 -14.95 -9.38
CA GLY A 336 2.41 -14.37 -10.68
C GLY A 336 1.65 -13.04 -10.58
N ILE A 337 0.59 -12.96 -9.75
CA ILE A 337 -0.19 -11.74 -9.62
C ILE A 337 0.62 -10.60 -9.00
N HIS A 338 1.49 -10.88 -8.01
CA HIS A 338 2.40 -9.87 -7.47
C HIS A 338 3.38 -9.37 -8.53
N LEU A 339 4.01 -10.27 -9.29
CA LEU A 339 4.98 -9.89 -10.32
C LEU A 339 4.34 -9.09 -11.46
N ILE A 340 3.15 -9.48 -11.91
CA ILE A 340 2.38 -8.74 -12.91
C ILE A 340 2.02 -7.34 -12.37
N ASN A 341 1.52 -7.26 -11.13
CA ASN A 341 1.17 -5.99 -10.49
C ASN A 341 2.37 -5.05 -10.38
N TYR A 342 3.51 -5.55 -9.87
CA TYR A 342 4.76 -4.76 -9.82
C TYR A 342 5.24 -4.38 -11.21
N GLY A 343 5.17 -5.28 -12.20
CA GLY A 343 5.62 -5.03 -13.57
C GLY A 343 4.83 -3.92 -14.26
N ILE A 344 3.49 -4.00 -14.24
CA ILE A 344 2.60 -3.00 -14.86
C ILE A 344 2.80 -1.64 -14.19
N CYS A 345 2.83 -1.59 -12.85
CA CYS A 345 2.97 -0.33 -12.13
C CYS A 345 4.36 0.28 -12.30
N THR A 346 5.42 -0.54 -12.27
CA THR A 346 6.79 -0.10 -12.55
C THR A 346 6.91 0.47 -13.95
N TYR A 347 6.30 -0.19 -14.96
CA TYR A 347 6.27 0.33 -16.32
C TYR A 347 5.61 1.71 -16.39
N GLY A 348 4.45 1.89 -15.75
CA GLY A 348 3.76 3.19 -15.66
C GLY A 348 4.62 4.27 -15.00
N ILE A 349 5.26 3.95 -13.87
CA ILE A 349 6.20 4.86 -13.18
C ILE A 349 7.37 5.22 -14.10
N TRP A 350 7.89 4.27 -14.86
CA TRP A 350 9.03 4.50 -15.75
C TRP A 350 8.70 5.48 -16.87
N GLN A 351 7.48 5.42 -17.41
CA GLN A 351 7.01 6.39 -18.40
C GLN A 351 6.95 7.81 -17.81
N ALA A 352 6.44 7.94 -16.59
CA ALA A 352 6.42 9.21 -15.87
C ALA A 352 7.84 9.73 -15.55
N MET A 353 8.75 8.84 -15.14
CA MET A 353 10.15 9.17 -14.83
C MET A 353 10.88 9.73 -16.04
N LYS A 354 10.81 9.05 -17.21
CA LYS A 354 11.45 9.54 -18.45
C LYS A 354 11.01 10.95 -18.79
N ARG A 355 9.71 11.22 -18.64
CA ARG A 355 9.10 12.51 -18.94
C ARG A 355 9.57 13.61 -17.99
N CYS A 356 9.50 13.34 -16.68
CA CYS A 356 9.94 14.29 -15.65
C CYS A 356 11.46 14.52 -15.66
N PHE A 357 12.24 13.50 -16.07
CA PHE A 357 13.69 13.61 -16.22
C PHE A 357 14.06 14.51 -17.39
N ARG A 358 13.41 14.33 -18.56
CA ARG A 358 13.67 15.13 -19.77
C ARG A 358 13.16 16.56 -19.66
N ASN A 359 11.96 16.76 -19.11
CA ASN A 359 11.38 18.08 -18.92
C ASN A 359 10.81 18.23 -17.50
N PRO A 360 11.48 18.99 -16.62
CA PRO A 360 11.00 19.29 -15.28
C PRO A 360 9.61 19.91 -15.19
N ASN A 361 9.18 20.64 -16.21
CA ASN A 361 7.91 21.38 -16.22
C ASN A 361 6.78 20.63 -16.95
N ALA A 362 7.05 19.41 -17.43
CA ALA A 362 6.02 18.57 -18.04
C ALA A 362 5.07 18.00 -16.97
N THR A 363 3.85 17.66 -17.39
CA THR A 363 2.94 16.90 -16.53
C THR A 363 3.50 15.50 -16.29
N ILE A 364 3.21 14.91 -15.12
CA ILE A 364 3.81 13.63 -14.72
C ILE A 364 3.31 12.49 -15.62
N LEU A 365 2.01 12.46 -15.89
CA LEU A 365 1.36 11.50 -16.78
C LEU A 365 0.83 12.20 -18.04
N SER A 366 0.87 11.50 -19.17
CA SER A 366 0.12 11.94 -20.35
C SER A 366 -1.37 11.67 -20.15
N LYS A 367 -2.22 12.34 -20.93
CA LYS A 367 -3.68 12.15 -20.86
C LYS A 367 -4.07 10.70 -21.16
N GLY A 368 -3.51 10.12 -22.22
CA GLY A 368 -3.74 8.71 -22.55
C GLY A 368 -3.25 7.73 -21.47
N GLN A 369 -2.09 8.00 -20.86
CA GLN A 369 -1.59 7.20 -19.74
C GLN A 369 -2.51 7.29 -18.52
N SER A 370 -3.11 8.44 -18.25
CA SER A 370 -4.08 8.58 -17.16
C SER A 370 -5.34 7.76 -17.39
N TYR A 371 -5.86 7.70 -18.62
CA TYR A 371 -7.05 6.89 -18.94
C TYR A 371 -6.79 5.40 -18.68
N LEU A 372 -5.62 4.90 -19.11
CA LEU A 372 -5.20 3.52 -18.85
C LEU A 372 -4.99 3.26 -17.35
N PHE A 373 -4.40 4.22 -16.62
CA PHE A 373 -4.20 4.11 -15.18
C PHE A 373 -5.52 4.02 -14.42
N ILE A 374 -6.52 4.84 -14.77
CA ILE A 374 -7.87 4.73 -14.20
C ILE A 374 -8.48 3.39 -14.51
N ALA A 375 -8.50 2.98 -15.79
CA ALA A 375 -9.11 1.72 -16.20
C ALA A 375 -8.50 0.53 -15.45
N PHE A 376 -7.17 0.50 -15.32
CA PHE A 376 -6.47 -0.53 -14.55
C PHE A 376 -6.82 -0.48 -13.05
N SER A 377 -6.87 0.71 -12.46
CA SER A 377 -7.24 0.86 -11.04
C SER A 377 -8.68 0.41 -10.79
N GLN A 378 -9.62 0.71 -11.69
CA GLN A 378 -11.00 0.23 -11.59
C GLN A 378 -11.09 -1.29 -11.71
N PHE A 379 -10.35 -1.87 -12.65
CA PHE A 379 -10.28 -3.32 -12.80
C PHE A 379 -9.82 -3.99 -11.49
N MET A 380 -8.80 -3.43 -10.83
CA MET A 380 -8.30 -3.94 -9.56
C MET A 380 -9.30 -3.72 -8.40
N PHE A 381 -9.87 -2.51 -8.26
CA PHE A 381 -10.83 -2.21 -7.19
C PHE A 381 -12.08 -3.07 -7.26
N VAL A 382 -12.69 -3.17 -8.45
CA VAL A 382 -13.90 -3.98 -8.65
C VAL A 382 -13.57 -5.46 -8.60
N GLY A 383 -12.47 -5.88 -9.25
CA GLY A 383 -12.08 -7.30 -9.28
C GLY A 383 -11.81 -7.90 -7.92
N LEU A 384 -11.19 -7.13 -7.01
CA LEU A 384 -10.93 -7.56 -5.63
C LEU A 384 -12.14 -7.41 -4.71
N ALA A 385 -13.14 -6.62 -5.08
CA ALA A 385 -14.34 -6.41 -4.28
C ALA A 385 -15.49 -7.36 -4.67
N MET A 386 -15.66 -7.68 -5.95
CA MET A 386 -16.72 -8.57 -6.42
C MET A 386 -16.40 -10.03 -6.08
N GLN A 387 -16.94 -10.51 -4.97
CA GLN A 387 -16.69 -11.85 -4.44
C GLN A 387 -17.91 -12.40 -3.72
N ASP A 388 -18.21 -13.68 -3.94
CA ASP A 388 -19.38 -14.44 -3.46
C ASP A 388 -20.75 -13.76 -3.62
N ILE A 389 -21.66 -14.43 -4.34
CA ILE A 389 -23.00 -13.92 -4.72
C ILE A 389 -23.93 -13.69 -3.50
N GLU A 390 -23.61 -14.22 -2.32
CA GLU A 390 -24.53 -14.31 -1.17
C GLU A 390 -24.45 -13.14 -0.16
N ARG A 391 -23.51 -12.19 -0.26
CA ARG A 391 -23.29 -11.16 0.79
C ARG A 391 -23.78 -9.75 0.46
N SER A 392 -25.09 -9.65 0.35
CA SER A 392 -25.81 -8.44 -0.07
C SER A 392 -25.63 -7.19 0.83
N LYS A 393 -25.36 -7.34 2.14
CA LYS A 393 -25.08 -6.20 3.05
C LYS A 393 -23.67 -5.63 2.95
N GLN A 394 -22.68 -6.41 2.50
CA GLN A 394 -21.29 -5.95 2.37
C GLN A 394 -21.07 -5.14 1.10
N ASP A 395 -21.94 -5.29 0.09
CA ASP A 395 -21.84 -4.60 -1.19
C ASP A 395 -21.92 -3.07 -1.06
N ALA A 396 -22.81 -2.55 -0.20
CA ALA A 396 -22.96 -1.11 -0.01
C ALA A 396 -21.70 -0.46 0.59
N GLU A 397 -21.08 -1.13 1.57
CA GLU A 397 -19.82 -0.68 2.17
C GLU A 397 -18.68 -0.73 1.16
N MET A 398 -18.60 -1.79 0.35
CA MET A 398 -17.60 -1.92 -0.70
C MET A 398 -17.73 -0.84 -1.77
N ILE A 399 -18.96 -0.55 -2.22
CA ILE A 399 -19.25 0.54 -3.17
C ILE A 399 -18.82 1.89 -2.59
N ALA A 400 -19.12 2.16 -1.32
CA ALA A 400 -18.72 3.38 -0.64
C ALA A 400 -17.19 3.53 -0.57
N VAL A 401 -16.47 2.44 -0.28
CA VAL A 401 -15.00 2.41 -0.27
C VAL A 401 -14.43 2.68 -1.68
N ILE A 402 -14.98 2.06 -2.73
CA ILE A 402 -14.55 2.30 -4.12
C ILE A 402 -14.79 3.76 -4.51
N ALA A 403 -15.96 4.32 -4.16
CA ALA A 403 -16.27 5.73 -4.43
C ALA A 403 -15.28 6.68 -3.73
N PHE A 404 -14.93 6.41 -2.46
CA PHE A 404 -13.93 7.17 -1.73
C PHE A 404 -12.54 7.07 -2.37
N LEU A 405 -12.12 5.87 -2.78
CA LEU A 405 -10.85 5.66 -3.46
C LEU A 405 -10.81 6.38 -4.81
N ASN A 406 -11.90 6.38 -5.56
CA ASN A 406 -12.01 7.10 -6.83
C ASN A 406 -11.91 8.62 -6.63
N LEU A 407 -12.55 9.16 -5.59
CA LEU A 407 -12.44 10.57 -5.24
C LEU A 407 -10.99 10.94 -4.90
N ALA A 408 -10.32 10.17 -4.04
CA ALA A 408 -8.91 10.38 -3.69
C ALA A 408 -7.99 10.31 -4.92
N LEU A 409 -8.23 9.32 -5.79
CA LEU A 409 -7.43 9.10 -6.98
C LEU A 409 -7.59 10.23 -8.00
N VAL A 410 -8.82 10.74 -8.21
CA VAL A 410 -9.05 11.86 -9.14
C VAL A 410 -8.43 13.15 -8.59
N LEU A 411 -8.44 13.39 -7.26
CA LEU A 411 -7.71 14.52 -6.66
C LEU A 411 -6.21 14.45 -6.98
N CYS A 412 -5.60 13.26 -6.86
CA CYS A 412 -4.21 13.05 -7.28
C CYS A 412 -4.03 13.34 -8.78
N LEU A 413 -4.94 12.90 -9.65
CA LEU A 413 -4.87 13.18 -11.08
C LEU A 413 -4.99 14.66 -11.43
N ILE A 414 -5.82 15.43 -10.70
CA ILE A 414 -5.91 16.89 -10.88
C ILE A 414 -4.52 17.52 -10.68
N ALA A 415 -3.79 17.11 -9.64
CA ALA A 415 -2.44 17.61 -9.39
C ALA A 415 -1.41 17.14 -10.45
N ILE A 416 -1.53 15.90 -10.93
CA ILE A 416 -0.59 15.28 -11.88
C ILE A 416 -0.77 15.80 -13.32
N LEU A 417 -2.01 16.01 -13.75
CA LEU A 417 -2.37 16.31 -15.15
C LEU A 417 -2.47 17.79 -15.46
N SER A 418 -2.70 18.66 -14.46
CA SER A 418 -2.97 20.07 -14.71
C SER A 418 -1.72 20.84 -15.15
N PRO A 419 -1.63 21.32 -16.40
CA PRO A 419 -0.46 22.06 -16.87
C PRO A 419 -0.35 23.45 -16.21
N HIS A 420 0.89 23.89 -16.03
CA HIS A 420 1.19 25.25 -15.57
C HIS A 420 0.91 26.31 -16.65
N ARG A 421 0.76 27.57 -16.20
CA ARG A 421 0.49 28.75 -17.04
C ARG A 421 1.28 28.83 -18.34
N GLN A 422 2.59 28.62 -18.31
CA GLN A 422 3.45 28.73 -19.51
C GLN A 422 3.06 27.71 -20.59
N THR A 423 2.85 26.45 -20.20
CA THR A 423 2.45 25.38 -21.11
C THR A 423 1.09 25.66 -21.76
N VAL A 424 0.12 26.16 -20.99
CA VAL A 424 -1.21 26.53 -21.50
C VAL A 424 -1.12 27.76 -22.42
N GLN A 425 -0.28 28.73 -22.07
CA GLN A 425 -0.03 29.93 -22.88
C GLN A 425 0.57 29.57 -24.24
N ASP A 426 1.56 28.67 -24.27
CA ASP A 426 2.18 28.19 -25.51
C ASP A 426 1.17 27.42 -26.38
N TRP A 427 0.32 26.60 -25.76
CA TRP A 427 -0.75 25.90 -26.46
C TRP A 427 -1.77 26.88 -27.06
N ALA A 428 -2.24 27.86 -26.28
CA ALA A 428 -3.21 28.85 -26.73
C ALA A 428 -2.67 29.68 -27.92
N ARG A 429 -1.39 30.08 -27.87
CA ARG A 429 -0.72 30.80 -28.95
C ARG A 429 -0.55 29.97 -30.22
N TYR A 430 -0.02 28.75 -30.09
CA TYR A 430 0.22 27.87 -31.25
C TYR A 430 -1.09 27.53 -31.96
N ARG A 431 -2.18 27.36 -31.20
CA ARG A 431 -3.52 27.16 -31.74
C ARG A 431 -4.02 28.35 -32.55
N HIS A 432 -3.80 29.58 -32.07
CA HIS A 432 -4.17 30.78 -32.81
C HIS A 432 -3.38 30.95 -34.12
N GLN A 433 -2.12 30.50 -34.15
CA GLN A 433 -1.26 30.61 -35.34
C GLN A 433 -1.51 29.51 -36.37
N ASN A 434 -1.85 28.30 -35.93
CA ASN A 434 -1.97 27.15 -36.81
C ASN A 434 -3.44 26.78 -37.04
N HIS A 435 -4.13 27.54 -37.89
CA HIS A 435 -5.54 27.32 -38.26
C HIS A 435 -5.80 26.03 -39.08
N ARG A 436 -4.80 25.18 -39.34
CA ARG A 436 -4.97 23.95 -40.12
C ARG A 436 -5.66 22.84 -39.31
N ASN A 437 -6.93 22.60 -39.63
CA ASN A 437 -7.75 21.37 -39.58
C ASN A 437 -7.74 20.44 -38.34
N LYS A 438 -7.05 20.73 -37.24
CA LYS A 438 -7.16 19.90 -36.01
C LYS A 438 -8.35 20.31 -35.16
N SER A 439 -9.23 19.35 -34.86
CA SER A 439 -10.43 19.59 -34.06
C SER A 439 -10.05 19.94 -32.61
N LEU A 440 -10.76 20.90 -32.01
CA LEU A 440 -10.58 21.30 -30.60
C LEU A 440 -10.70 20.10 -29.64
N TRP A 441 -11.64 19.22 -29.96
CA TRP A 441 -11.90 17.99 -29.21
C TRP A 441 -10.71 17.03 -29.21
N GLN A 442 -10.09 16.79 -30.37
CA GLN A 442 -8.93 15.92 -30.46
C GLN A 442 -7.73 16.51 -29.69
N ASP A 443 -7.52 17.82 -29.79
CA ASP A 443 -6.47 18.52 -29.02
C ASP A 443 -6.71 18.53 -27.50
N LEU A 444 -7.96 18.56 -27.03
CA LEU A 444 -8.27 18.47 -25.60
C LEU A 444 -8.16 17.03 -25.09
N PHE A 445 -8.55 16.06 -25.92
CA PHE A 445 -8.53 14.63 -25.60
C PHE A 445 -7.10 14.08 -25.47
N SER A 446 -6.23 14.38 -26.43
CA SER A 446 -4.87 13.82 -26.50
C SER A 446 -3.76 14.85 -26.33
N GLY A 447 -4.03 16.14 -26.55
CA GLY A 447 -3.01 17.18 -26.50
C GLY A 447 -2.46 17.39 -25.10
N GLU A 448 -1.15 17.21 -24.96
CA GLU A 448 -0.48 17.26 -23.65
C GLU A 448 -0.38 18.66 -23.05
N LYS A 449 -0.38 19.70 -23.90
CA LYS A 449 -0.22 21.09 -23.47
C LYS A 449 -1.55 21.80 -23.23
N SER A 450 -2.66 21.18 -23.62
CA SER A 450 -3.99 21.76 -23.47
C SER A 450 -4.50 21.60 -22.03
N PRO A 451 -5.46 22.43 -21.58
CA PRO A 451 -6.03 22.34 -20.24
C PRO A 451 -6.46 20.90 -19.87
N ALA A 452 -6.30 20.53 -18.60
CA ALA A 452 -6.51 19.16 -18.16
C ALA A 452 -7.97 18.77 -17.99
N LEU A 453 -8.90 19.73 -18.04
CA LEU A 453 -10.29 19.54 -17.68
C LEU A 453 -10.97 18.40 -18.45
N MET A 454 -10.79 18.34 -19.78
CA MET A 454 -11.37 17.27 -20.60
C MET A 454 -10.81 15.89 -20.21
N ALA A 455 -9.51 15.81 -19.92
CA ALA A 455 -8.90 14.56 -19.49
C ALA A 455 -9.42 14.11 -18.12
N ILE A 456 -9.64 15.06 -17.20
CA ILE A 456 -10.22 14.77 -15.89
C ILE A 456 -11.67 14.29 -16.04
N ALA A 457 -12.47 14.91 -16.93
CA ALA A 457 -13.82 14.46 -17.23
C ALA A 457 -13.85 13.01 -17.77
N ILE A 458 -12.95 12.67 -18.69
CA ILE A 458 -12.86 11.30 -19.24
C ILE A 458 -12.43 10.31 -18.16
N ASN A 459 -11.43 10.65 -17.34
CA ASN A 459 -11.01 9.83 -16.20
C ASN A 459 -12.17 9.60 -15.21
N LEU A 460 -12.97 10.63 -14.92
CA LEU A 460 -14.16 10.50 -14.09
C LEU A 460 -15.19 9.56 -14.70
N VAL A 461 -15.46 9.65 -16.01
CA VAL A 461 -16.37 8.73 -16.71
C VAL A 461 -15.88 7.29 -16.62
N ILE A 462 -14.59 7.04 -16.88
CA ILE A 462 -14.02 5.68 -16.76
C ILE A 462 -14.13 5.16 -15.32
N ALA A 463 -13.92 6.03 -14.32
CA ALA A 463 -14.02 5.66 -12.91
C ALA A 463 -15.46 5.37 -12.44
N THR A 464 -16.46 6.04 -12.99
CA THR A 464 -17.86 5.87 -12.57
C THR A 464 -18.61 4.77 -13.31
N ILE A 465 -18.21 4.38 -14.52
CA ILE A 465 -18.87 3.31 -15.28
C ILE A 465 -19.03 2.01 -14.47
N PRO A 466 -17.97 1.45 -13.83
CA PRO A 466 -18.10 0.21 -13.07
C PRO A 466 -18.99 0.36 -11.83
N LEU A 467 -18.90 1.50 -11.13
CA LEU A 467 -19.75 1.82 -9.98
C LEU A 467 -21.23 1.88 -10.39
N MET A 468 -21.54 2.56 -11.49
CA MET A 468 -22.90 2.66 -12.02
C MET A 468 -23.46 1.29 -12.43
N GLY A 469 -22.62 0.44 -13.04
CA GLY A 469 -22.97 -0.93 -13.37
C GLY A 469 -23.31 -1.76 -12.13
N TRP A 470 -22.47 -1.68 -11.09
CA TRP A 470 -22.71 -2.40 -9.84
C TRP A 470 -23.96 -1.91 -9.10
N ILE A 471 -24.15 -0.59 -8.98
CA ILE A 471 -25.34 0.01 -8.35
C ILE A 471 -26.62 -0.47 -9.06
N SER A 472 -26.58 -0.61 -10.39
CA SER A 472 -27.73 -1.08 -11.18
C SER A 472 -28.06 -2.56 -10.94
N LEU A 473 -27.04 -3.39 -10.70
CA LEU A 473 -27.17 -4.83 -10.46
C LEU A 473 -27.62 -5.20 -9.04
N LEU A 474 -27.65 -4.25 -8.10
CA LEU A 474 -28.10 -4.51 -6.72
C LEU A 474 -29.58 -4.95 -6.68
N PRO A 475 -29.94 -5.99 -5.89
CA PRO A 475 -31.32 -6.41 -5.68
C PRO A 475 -32.21 -5.30 -5.12
N GLU A 476 -33.49 -5.25 -5.52
CA GLU A 476 -34.43 -4.22 -5.05
C GLU A 476 -34.75 -4.33 -3.56
N ASP A 477 -34.68 -5.51 -2.95
CA ASP A 477 -34.97 -5.70 -1.52
C ASP A 477 -33.96 -5.00 -0.57
N LEU A 478 -32.77 -4.65 -1.08
CA LEU A 478 -31.76 -3.85 -0.36
C LEU A 478 -31.99 -2.34 -0.43
N SER A 479 -32.97 -1.90 -1.24
CA SER A 479 -33.47 -0.52 -1.26
C SER A 479 -34.39 -0.19 -0.07
N THR A 480 -34.48 -1.08 0.91
CA THR A 480 -35.22 -0.91 2.17
C THR A 480 -34.51 -0.04 3.21
N SER A 481 -33.22 0.30 2.99
CA SER A 481 -32.66 1.51 3.60
C SER A 481 -33.15 2.73 2.82
N ASN A 482 -33.34 3.89 3.44
CA ASN A 482 -33.77 5.14 2.77
C ASN A 482 -32.84 5.61 1.62
N PHE A 483 -31.83 4.82 1.25
CA PHE A 483 -30.84 4.99 0.20
C PHE A 483 -31.23 4.19 -1.07
N GLY A 484 -32.32 4.61 -1.74
CA GLY A 484 -32.75 3.97 -3.00
C GLY A 484 -31.75 4.13 -4.16
N LYS A 485 -31.84 3.27 -5.18
CA LYS A 485 -30.97 3.28 -6.38
C LYS A 485 -30.82 4.67 -7.03
N LEU A 486 -31.93 5.41 -7.12
CA LEU A 486 -31.95 6.76 -7.68
C LEU A 486 -31.11 7.74 -6.85
N LYS A 487 -31.16 7.66 -5.51
CA LYS A 487 -30.32 8.50 -4.65
C LYS A 487 -28.83 8.17 -4.80
N ALA A 488 -28.49 6.89 -4.95
CA ALA A 488 -27.10 6.46 -5.21
C ALA A 488 -26.56 7.00 -6.54
N ILE A 489 -27.37 6.96 -7.61
CA ILE A 489 -27.01 7.52 -8.92
C ILE A 489 -26.81 9.05 -8.83
N LEU A 490 -27.72 9.76 -8.15
CA LEU A 490 -27.58 11.19 -7.92
C LEU A 490 -26.35 11.52 -7.06
N ALA A 491 -26.00 10.66 -6.10
CA ALA A 491 -24.77 10.79 -5.29
C ALA A 491 -23.51 10.73 -6.17
N VAL A 492 -23.46 9.77 -7.10
CA VAL A 492 -22.35 9.64 -8.05
C VAL A 492 -22.29 10.87 -8.94
N ALA A 493 -23.44 11.36 -9.44
CA ALA A 493 -23.48 12.58 -10.25
C ALA A 493 -22.93 13.80 -9.50
N LEU A 494 -23.35 14.01 -8.24
CA LEU A 494 -22.82 15.07 -7.37
C LEU A 494 -21.31 14.94 -7.15
N SER A 495 -20.81 13.72 -6.92
CA SER A 495 -19.36 13.51 -6.76
C SER A 495 -18.58 13.90 -8.02
N VAL A 496 -19.12 13.62 -9.21
CA VAL A 496 -18.51 13.98 -10.49
C VAL A 496 -18.49 15.50 -10.69
N SER A 497 -19.61 16.19 -10.45
CA SER A 497 -19.68 17.64 -10.57
C SER A 497 -18.75 18.34 -9.58
N LEU A 498 -18.71 17.90 -8.31
CA LEU A 498 -17.78 18.42 -7.31
C LEU A 498 -16.31 18.24 -7.74
N MET A 499 -15.94 17.06 -8.25
CA MET A 499 -14.58 16.81 -8.73
C MET A 499 -14.22 17.67 -9.95
N MET A 500 -15.18 17.93 -10.83
CA MET A 500 -15.00 18.86 -11.96
C MET A 500 -14.85 20.32 -11.49
N ILE A 501 -15.58 20.73 -10.45
CA ILE A 501 -15.40 22.05 -9.83
C ILE A 501 -13.98 22.17 -9.25
N CYS A 502 -13.52 21.18 -8.48
CA CYS A 502 -12.15 21.15 -7.96
C CYS A 502 -11.10 21.21 -9.08
N ALA A 503 -11.31 20.48 -10.18
CA ALA A 503 -10.43 20.50 -11.35
C ALA A 503 -10.36 21.89 -12.02
N THR A 504 -11.49 22.55 -12.21
CA THR A 504 -11.54 23.90 -12.82
C THR A 504 -10.86 24.94 -11.92
N ILE A 505 -11.11 24.89 -10.61
CA ILE A 505 -10.47 25.77 -9.63
C ILE A 505 -8.95 25.55 -9.63
N ALA A 506 -8.49 24.30 -9.57
CA ALA A 506 -7.07 23.98 -9.62
C ALA A 506 -6.42 24.54 -10.89
N GLN A 507 -7.04 24.33 -12.06
CA GLN A 507 -6.52 24.84 -13.33
C GLN A 507 -6.47 26.37 -13.35
N LEU A 508 -7.52 27.07 -12.88
CA LEU A 508 -7.55 28.53 -12.76
C LEU A 508 -6.41 29.06 -11.87
N MET A 509 -6.20 28.44 -10.71
CA MET A 509 -5.10 28.82 -9.80
C MET A 509 -3.73 28.61 -10.44
N LEU A 510 -3.56 27.57 -11.25
CA LEU A 510 -2.32 27.32 -12.01
C LEU A 510 -2.08 28.31 -13.17
N LEU A 511 -3.10 29.06 -13.59
CA LEU A 511 -2.96 30.15 -14.58
C LEU A 511 -2.55 31.49 -13.95
N MET A 512 -2.51 31.59 -12.62
CA MET A 512 -2.03 32.79 -11.93
C MET A 512 -0.58 33.12 -12.30
N LYS A 513 -0.26 34.42 -12.31
CA LYS A 513 1.09 34.95 -12.59
C LYS A 513 2.09 34.71 -11.45
N ASN A 514 1.68 34.13 -10.33
CA ASN A 514 2.53 33.91 -9.15
C ASN A 514 3.48 32.70 -9.34
N PRO A 515 4.78 32.81 -8.98
CA PRO A 515 5.71 31.67 -9.02
C PRO A 515 5.28 30.50 -8.11
N LYS A 516 4.61 30.78 -6.99
CA LYS A 516 4.12 29.78 -6.02
C LYS A 516 2.70 29.27 -6.32
N ARG A 517 2.19 29.44 -7.55
CA ARG A 517 0.83 29.05 -7.97
C ARG A 517 0.41 27.62 -7.60
N HIS A 518 1.34 26.66 -7.55
CA HIS A 518 1.02 25.28 -7.18
C HIS A 518 0.59 25.16 -5.72
N ILE A 519 1.19 25.95 -4.80
CA ILE A 519 0.78 26.02 -3.39
C ILE A 519 -0.62 26.64 -3.28
N PHE A 520 -0.91 27.69 -4.06
CA PHE A 520 -2.24 28.29 -4.09
C PHE A 520 -3.29 27.33 -4.64
N ALA A 521 -2.97 26.56 -5.68
CA ALA A 521 -3.88 25.55 -6.23
C ALA A 521 -4.21 24.47 -5.18
N ILE A 522 -3.19 23.88 -4.56
CA ILE A 522 -3.35 22.88 -3.49
C ILE A 522 -4.14 23.48 -2.31
N GLY A 523 -3.74 24.65 -1.83
CA GLY A 523 -4.37 25.32 -0.70
C GLY A 523 -5.84 25.66 -0.95
N THR A 524 -6.16 26.19 -2.13
CA THR A 524 -7.55 26.55 -2.48
C THR A 524 -8.42 25.30 -2.58
N VAL A 525 -7.95 24.25 -3.27
CA VAL A 525 -8.72 23.00 -3.40
C VAL A 525 -8.93 22.36 -2.02
N ALA A 526 -7.90 22.33 -1.17
CA ALA A 526 -8.01 21.81 0.18
C ALA A 526 -8.99 22.62 1.05
N VAL A 527 -8.93 23.96 0.98
CA VAL A 527 -9.87 24.84 1.69
C VAL A 527 -11.30 24.59 1.21
N VAL A 528 -11.53 24.58 -0.11
CA VAL A 528 -12.87 24.31 -0.68
C VAL A 528 -13.37 22.95 -0.20
N MET A 529 -12.53 21.91 -0.22
CA MET A 529 -12.93 20.55 0.08
C MET A 529 -13.18 20.28 1.57
N PHE A 530 -12.36 20.81 2.47
CA PHE A 530 -12.39 20.42 3.89
C PHE A 530 -12.96 21.51 4.82
N LEU A 531 -12.86 22.79 4.46
CA LEU A 531 -13.29 23.87 5.35
C LEU A 531 -14.81 23.84 5.62
N PRO A 532 -15.70 23.64 4.62
CA PRO A 532 -17.14 23.67 4.89
C PRO A 532 -17.60 22.58 5.88
N PRO A 533 -17.22 21.28 5.71
CA PRO A 533 -17.57 20.25 6.68
C PRO A 533 -17.02 20.50 8.08
N ILE A 534 -15.80 21.04 8.20
CA ILE A 534 -15.19 21.39 9.50
C ILE A 534 -15.99 22.49 10.20
N ILE A 535 -16.39 23.54 9.47
CA ILE A 535 -17.22 24.62 10.02
C ILE A 535 -18.57 24.06 10.50
N PHE A 536 -19.23 23.21 9.72
CA PHE A 536 -20.52 22.64 10.10
C PHE A 536 -20.42 21.78 11.36
N GLN A 537 -19.39 20.94 11.43
CA GLN A 537 -19.14 20.12 12.61
C GLN A 537 -18.86 20.99 13.85
N PHE A 538 -18.07 22.04 13.71
CA PHE A 538 -17.75 22.96 14.81
C PHE A 538 -18.98 23.76 15.27
N LEU A 539 -19.86 24.14 14.36
CA LEU A 539 -21.13 24.83 14.66
C LEU A 539 -22.26 23.88 15.12
N GLY A 540 -22.01 22.57 15.21
CA GLY A 540 -23.01 21.58 15.63
C GLY A 540 -24.15 21.36 14.62
N ILE A 541 -23.92 21.69 13.34
CA ILE A 541 -24.88 21.47 12.25
C ILE A 541 -24.68 20.04 11.74
N TYR A 542 -25.48 19.09 12.25
CA TYR A 542 -25.42 17.69 11.84
C TYR A 542 -26.27 17.41 10.59
N ALA A 543 -25.78 16.54 9.70
CA ALA A 543 -26.46 16.16 8.47
C ALA A 543 -27.85 15.54 8.71
N SER A 544 -28.05 14.85 9.83
CA SER A 544 -29.34 14.26 10.21
C SER A 544 -30.42 15.31 10.53
N LYS A 545 -30.03 16.51 10.97
CA LYS A 545 -30.97 17.60 11.32
C LYS A 545 -31.14 18.60 10.20
N ASN A 546 -30.06 18.94 9.51
CA ASN A 546 -30.04 19.96 8.45
C ASN A 546 -29.39 19.41 7.16
N PRO A 547 -30.00 18.40 6.51
CA PRO A 547 -29.38 17.70 5.39
C PRO A 547 -29.20 18.59 4.15
N THR A 548 -30.09 19.57 3.94
CA THR A 548 -30.02 20.50 2.80
C THR A 548 -28.70 21.28 2.77
N ILE A 549 -28.23 21.79 3.92
CA ILE A 549 -26.99 22.58 4.01
C ILE A 549 -25.77 21.71 3.66
N TRP A 550 -25.80 20.45 4.08
CA TRP A 550 -24.74 19.48 3.77
C TRP A 550 -24.71 19.08 2.29
N LEU A 551 -25.85 19.01 1.61
CA LEU A 551 -25.91 18.76 0.16
C LEU A 551 -25.24 19.86 -0.69
N PHE A 552 -25.26 21.12 -0.22
CA PHE A 552 -24.56 22.23 -0.90
C PHE A 552 -23.10 22.39 -0.46
N SER A 553 -22.60 21.47 0.36
CA SER A 553 -21.20 21.45 0.81
C SER A 553 -20.36 20.52 -0.06
N THR A 554 -19.07 20.44 0.25
CA THR A 554 -18.12 19.51 -0.38
C THR A 554 -18.15 18.09 0.21
N PHE A 555 -19.08 17.81 1.12
CA PHE A 555 -19.33 16.49 1.71
C PHE A 555 -20.82 16.11 1.62
N PRO A 556 -21.43 16.16 0.41
CA PRO A 556 -22.88 15.97 0.23
C PRO A 556 -23.34 14.56 0.63
N TRP A 557 -22.46 13.57 0.58
CA TRP A 557 -22.78 12.17 0.86
C TRP A 557 -23.29 11.93 2.29
N ALA A 558 -22.90 12.74 3.27
CA ALA A 558 -23.45 12.63 4.64
C ALA A 558 -24.95 12.96 4.74
N ALA A 559 -25.49 13.70 3.77
CA ALA A 559 -26.90 14.12 3.77
C ALA A 559 -27.82 13.28 2.89
N ILE A 560 -27.26 12.46 1.98
CA ILE A 560 -28.04 11.75 0.96
C ILE A 560 -29.07 10.80 1.56
N GLU A 561 -28.72 10.13 2.66
CA GLU A 561 -29.64 9.26 3.39
C GLU A 561 -30.87 10.01 3.93
N TYR A 562 -30.65 11.23 4.41
CA TYR A 562 -31.66 12.06 5.10
C TYR A 562 -32.40 13.04 4.15
N SER A 563 -31.98 13.13 2.89
CA SER A 563 -32.54 14.06 1.90
C SER A 563 -33.53 13.39 0.94
N GLU A 564 -34.52 14.17 0.51
CA GLU A 564 -35.39 13.78 -0.61
C GLU A 564 -34.66 13.88 -1.95
N ALA A 565 -35.00 13.02 -2.91
CA ALA A 565 -34.37 13.00 -4.23
C ALA A 565 -34.48 14.35 -4.98
N THR A 566 -35.58 15.07 -4.77
CA THR A 566 -35.81 16.43 -5.30
C THR A 566 -34.76 17.42 -4.79
N THR A 567 -34.48 17.41 -3.49
CA THR A 567 -33.47 18.29 -2.89
C THR A 567 -32.05 17.96 -3.38
N ILE A 568 -31.73 16.68 -3.56
CA ILE A 568 -30.46 16.22 -4.12
C ILE A 568 -30.31 16.69 -5.58
N PHE A 569 -31.38 16.58 -6.38
CA PHE A 569 -31.39 17.06 -7.75
C PHE A 569 -31.23 18.58 -7.85
N MET A 570 -31.85 19.35 -6.95
CA MET A 570 -31.65 20.80 -6.87
C MET A 570 -30.21 21.18 -6.50
N ALA A 571 -29.58 20.43 -5.60
CA ALA A 571 -28.16 20.62 -5.28
C ALA A 571 -27.27 20.35 -6.51
N LEU A 572 -27.57 19.29 -7.28
CA LEU A 572 -26.85 18.98 -8.51
C LEU A 572 -26.97 20.09 -9.57
N LEU A 573 -28.16 20.66 -9.74
CA LEU A 573 -28.36 21.82 -10.63
C LEU A 573 -27.53 23.02 -10.19
N ALA A 574 -27.47 23.30 -8.89
CA ALA A 574 -26.63 24.37 -8.36
C ALA A 574 -25.14 24.11 -8.66
N GLU A 575 -24.64 22.90 -8.43
CA GLU A 575 -23.25 22.55 -8.79
C GLU A 575 -22.97 22.72 -10.28
N PHE A 576 -23.90 22.34 -11.16
CA PHE A 576 -23.75 22.57 -12.60
C PHE A 576 -23.71 24.05 -12.96
N THR A 577 -24.51 24.90 -12.31
CA THR A 577 -24.41 26.36 -12.53
C THR A 577 -23.04 26.91 -12.13
N VAL A 578 -22.52 26.50 -10.97
CA VAL A 578 -21.17 26.89 -10.52
C VAL A 578 -20.11 26.40 -11.50
N LEU A 579 -20.18 25.13 -11.91
CA LEU A 579 -19.25 24.54 -12.87
C LEU A 579 -19.28 25.26 -14.23
N ALA A 580 -20.47 25.65 -14.72
CA ALA A 580 -20.61 26.39 -15.97
C ALA A 580 -19.95 27.78 -15.88
N LEU A 581 -20.16 28.51 -14.78
CA LEU A 581 -19.55 29.81 -14.54
C LEU A 581 -18.02 29.72 -14.45
N LEU A 582 -17.49 28.74 -13.73
CA LEU A 582 -16.04 28.51 -13.62
C LEU A 582 -15.41 28.15 -14.98
N ASN A 583 -16.09 27.33 -15.77
CA ASN A 583 -15.63 26.97 -17.11
C ASN A 583 -15.64 28.15 -18.08
N PHE A 584 -16.65 29.01 -17.98
CA PHE A 584 -16.68 30.26 -18.72
C PHE A 584 -15.49 31.15 -18.35
N GLN A 585 -15.20 31.30 -17.06
CA GLN A 585 -14.05 32.07 -16.57
C GLN A 585 -12.71 31.47 -17.03
N LEU A 586 -12.56 30.14 -16.98
CA LEU A 586 -11.36 29.44 -17.46
C LEU A 586 -11.14 29.67 -18.94
N THR A 587 -12.19 29.50 -19.75
CA THR A 587 -12.14 29.72 -21.20
C THR A 587 -11.74 31.16 -21.54
N ARG A 588 -12.34 32.14 -20.85
CA ARG A 588 -11.99 33.56 -20.99
C ARG A 588 -10.50 33.80 -20.68
N GLN A 589 -9.97 33.26 -19.58
CA GLN A 589 -8.56 33.43 -19.23
C GLN A 589 -7.61 32.77 -20.23
N VAL A 590 -7.93 31.56 -20.70
CA VAL A 590 -7.12 30.84 -21.69
C VAL A 590 -7.05 31.62 -23.01
N ASN A 591 -8.18 32.19 -23.46
CA ASN A 591 -8.21 33.02 -24.66
C ASN A 591 -7.33 34.28 -24.51
N VAL A 592 -7.44 34.98 -23.38
CA VAL A 592 -6.59 36.16 -23.08
C VAL A 592 -5.10 35.81 -23.04
N LEU A 593 -4.73 34.62 -22.53
CA LEU A 593 -3.33 34.16 -22.54
C LEU A 593 -2.80 33.88 -23.95
N GLY A 594 -3.69 33.50 -24.88
CA GLY A 594 -3.37 33.20 -26.28
C GLY A 594 -3.16 34.43 -27.16
N GLU A 595 -3.57 35.63 -26.72
CA GLU A 595 -3.44 36.86 -27.51
C GLU A 595 -1.96 37.24 -27.72
N SER A 596 -1.61 37.65 -28.94
CA SER A 596 -0.26 38.10 -29.25
C SER A 596 -0.01 39.48 -28.63
N ALA A 597 1.23 39.71 -28.19
CA ALA A 597 1.64 41.03 -27.71
C ALA A 597 1.43 42.11 -28.79
N THR A 598 1.56 41.77 -30.07
CA THR A 598 1.26 42.64 -31.22
C THR A 598 -0.22 42.99 -31.34
N LYS A 599 -1.14 42.05 -31.11
CA LYS A 599 -2.59 42.32 -31.14
C LYS A 599 -3.02 43.23 -29.99
N ALA A 600 -2.46 43.01 -28.79
CA ALA A 600 -2.68 43.88 -27.64
C ALA A 600 -2.10 45.30 -27.85
N LEU A 601 -0.92 45.41 -28.48
CA LEU A 601 -0.29 46.69 -28.82
C LEU A 601 -1.04 47.45 -29.93
N LEU A 602 -1.63 46.76 -30.91
CA LEU A 602 -2.40 47.37 -31.98
C LEU A 602 -3.81 47.79 -31.53
N ALA A 603 -4.44 47.03 -30.63
CA ALA A 603 -5.75 47.38 -30.05
C ALA A 603 -5.69 48.60 -29.11
N GLY A 604 -4.51 48.92 -28.54
CA GLY A 604 -4.30 50.14 -27.76
C GLY A 604 -4.00 51.40 -28.59
N ARG A 605 -3.97 51.29 -29.92
CA ARG A 605 -3.71 52.40 -30.87
C ARG A 605 -4.91 52.73 -31.77
N SER A 606 -6.06 52.09 -31.58
CA SER A 606 -7.31 52.35 -32.31
C SER A 606 -8.25 53.23 -31.51
#